data_AF-A0AAP0DUY6-F1
#
_entry.id   AF-A0AAP0DUY6-F1
#
_cell.length_a   1.000
_cell.length_b   1.000
_cell.length_c   1.000
_cell.angle_alpha   90.00
_cell.angle_beta   90.00
_cell.angle_gamma   90.00
#
_symmetry.space_group_name_H-M   'P 1'
#
loop_
_entity.id
_entity.type
_entity.pdbx_description
1 polymer ?
#
loop_
_entity_poly.entity_id
_entity_poly.type
_entity_poly.pdbx_seq_one_letter_code
_entity_poly.pdbx_strand_id
1 'polypeptide(L)'
;MENLQQIGLPVIGIVAAAAVTFYVVSFSELREKSLNRDWDEDESGNGGFKSTLSSRGRRARRKSQKQSDRIFLPDYHFLSNPDQESVTTPKSQPILASTYGSSLHTTARILNKTSNFTFSINQHGRHFIRLYFFPFDSNSQIYNLSSSKFSVSAQGVTLLMDFQPDITPTVKEYSLNINSDKLVITFVPSANSLAFINALEVVSHPYELIPISVQTVELPRHNHNLITYALETMARINMGNQTVYPDNDTSCWIF
;
A
#
# COMPACT_ATOMS: atom_id res chain seq x y z
N MET A 1 -47.80 -21.40 -42.16
CA MET A 1 -46.78 -22.09 -41.34
C MET A 1 -45.67 -21.09 -41.15
N GLU A 2 -45.47 -20.70 -39.89
CA GLU A 2 -44.41 -19.83 -39.41
C GLU A 2 -43.02 -20.40 -39.74
N ASN A 3 -42.00 -19.52 -39.76
CA ASN A 3 -40.63 -19.74 -39.26
C ASN A 3 -39.70 -18.67 -39.90
N LEU A 4 -39.52 -17.52 -39.25
CA LEU A 4 -38.41 -17.18 -38.35
C LEU A 4 -37.07 -17.01 -39.07
N GLN A 5 -36.77 -15.75 -39.39
CA GLN A 5 -35.42 -15.24 -39.62
C GLN A 5 -34.57 -15.49 -38.37
N GLN A 6 -33.44 -16.18 -38.53
CA GLN A 6 -32.41 -16.26 -37.51
C GLN A 6 -31.17 -15.49 -37.98
N ILE A 7 -31.04 -14.27 -37.47
CA ILE A 7 -29.83 -13.45 -37.55
C ILE A 7 -28.87 -13.98 -36.49
N GLY A 8 -27.83 -14.69 -36.92
CA GLY A 8 -26.73 -15.07 -36.05
C GLY A 8 -25.77 -13.89 -35.86
N LEU A 9 -25.88 -13.18 -34.74
CA LEU A 9 -24.84 -12.28 -34.26
C LEU A 9 -23.69 -13.11 -33.69
N PRO A 10 -22.43 -12.92 -34.12
CA PRO A 10 -21.29 -13.49 -33.42
C PRO A 10 -21.12 -12.78 -32.07
N VAL A 11 -21.17 -13.57 -31.00
CA VAL A 11 -20.88 -13.17 -29.62
C VAL A 11 -19.42 -12.73 -29.55
N ILE A 12 -19.20 -11.41 -29.44
CA ILE A 12 -17.92 -10.84 -29.05
C ILE A 12 -17.74 -11.15 -27.57
N GLY A 13 -16.80 -12.05 -27.26
CA GLY A 13 -16.34 -12.27 -25.89
C GLY A 13 -15.69 -10.99 -25.36
N ILE A 14 -16.39 -10.30 -24.47
CA ILE A 14 -15.82 -9.22 -23.67
C ILE A 14 -14.97 -9.91 -22.59
N VAL A 15 -13.68 -10.06 -22.84
CA VAL A 15 -12.71 -10.28 -21.76
C VAL A 15 -12.63 -8.96 -21.01
N ALA A 16 -13.26 -8.91 -19.83
CA ALA A 16 -13.16 -7.77 -18.94
C ALA A 16 -11.69 -7.63 -18.50
N ALA A 17 -10.99 -6.65 -19.08
CA ALA A 17 -9.75 -6.16 -18.51
C ALA A 17 -10.12 -5.48 -17.18
N ALA A 18 -9.88 -6.16 -16.06
CA ALA A 18 -9.92 -5.52 -14.75
C ALA A 18 -8.73 -4.54 -14.71
N ALA A 19 -9.00 -3.27 -15.01
CA ALA A 19 -8.04 -2.19 -14.82
C ALA A 19 -7.89 -1.97 -13.31
N VAL A 20 -6.93 -2.65 -12.68
CA VAL A 20 -6.66 -2.49 -11.26
C VAL A 20 -5.95 -1.15 -11.06
N THR A 21 -6.67 -0.15 -10.59
CA THR A 21 -6.09 1.15 -10.23
C THR A 21 -5.45 1.07 -8.85
N PHE A 22 -4.17 1.42 -8.77
CA PHE A 22 -3.41 1.52 -7.52
C PHE A 22 -2.90 2.94 -7.36
N TYR A 23 -3.04 3.49 -6.16
CA TYR A 23 -2.50 4.79 -5.80
C TYR A 23 -1.54 4.60 -4.65
N VAL A 24 -0.30 5.03 -4.86
CA VAL A 24 0.79 4.81 -3.92
C VAL A 24 1.53 6.12 -3.76
N VAL A 25 1.63 6.56 -2.51
CA VAL A 25 2.18 7.87 -2.19
C VAL A 25 3.27 7.74 -1.13
N SER A 26 4.45 8.29 -1.40
CA SER A 26 5.56 8.42 -0.45
C SER A 26 6.03 9.86 -0.38
N PHE A 27 6.42 10.29 0.81
CA PHE A 27 6.77 11.68 1.11
C PHE A 27 8.27 11.99 0.88
N SER A 28 8.91 11.30 -0.07
CA SER A 28 10.34 11.40 -0.35
C SER A 28 10.73 12.74 -0.99
N GLU A 29 11.70 13.45 -0.41
CA GLU A 29 12.21 14.71 -0.93
C GLU A 29 13.36 14.44 -1.92
N LEU A 30 13.18 14.80 -3.20
CA LEU A 30 14.18 14.59 -4.24
C LEU A 30 15.39 15.51 -4.04
N ARG A 31 16.51 14.96 -3.56
CA ARG A 31 17.83 15.61 -3.66
C ARG A 31 18.68 14.92 -4.72
N GLU A 32 18.63 15.43 -5.95
CA GLU A 32 19.50 14.99 -7.03
C GLU A 32 20.98 15.18 -6.68
N LYS A 33 21.77 14.12 -6.84
CA LYS A 33 23.02 14.08 -7.64
C LYS A 33 23.69 12.72 -7.49
N SER A 34 24.22 12.23 -8.60
CA SER A 34 25.11 11.07 -8.77
C SER A 34 24.44 9.73 -9.06
N LEU A 35 24.10 9.50 -10.33
CA LEU A 35 24.31 8.19 -10.97
C LEU A 35 24.84 8.44 -12.39
N ASN A 36 26.15 8.62 -12.50
CA ASN A 36 26.86 8.58 -13.78
C ASN A 36 27.08 7.11 -14.17
N ARG A 37 26.69 6.81 -15.42
CA ARG A 37 27.25 5.86 -16.40
C ARG A 37 27.80 4.51 -15.88
N ASP A 38 27.18 3.43 -16.36
CA ASP A 38 27.86 2.57 -17.34
C ASP A 38 26.88 1.57 -17.97
N TRP A 39 26.79 1.61 -19.29
CA TRP A 39 26.28 0.53 -20.13
C TRP A 39 27.41 0.20 -21.10
N ASP A 40 27.84 -1.05 -21.12
CA ASP A 40 28.33 -1.68 -22.34
C ASP A 40 27.87 -3.15 -22.31
N GLU A 41 27.43 -3.59 -23.48
CA GLU A 41 26.83 -4.87 -23.82
C GLU A 41 27.85 -6.03 -23.75
N ASP A 42 27.36 -7.27 -23.86
CA ASP A 42 28.03 -8.35 -24.62
C ASP A 42 27.12 -9.60 -24.65
N GLU A 43 26.73 -10.02 -25.86
CA GLU A 43 26.10 -11.30 -26.18
C GLU A 43 27.12 -12.46 -26.14
N SER A 44 26.71 -13.63 -25.65
CA SER A 44 26.98 -14.93 -26.29
C SER A 44 26.38 -16.11 -25.53
N GLY A 45 25.53 -16.87 -26.24
CA GLY A 45 25.75 -18.29 -26.49
C GLY A 45 25.66 -19.33 -25.35
N ASN A 46 24.63 -20.17 -25.48
CA ASN A 46 24.62 -21.63 -25.29
C ASN A 46 24.17 -22.21 -23.92
N GLY A 47 23.30 -23.22 -24.05
CA GLY A 47 22.50 -23.82 -23.00
C GLY A 47 23.24 -24.78 -22.07
N GLY A 48 22.65 -24.93 -20.88
CA GLY A 48 23.02 -25.91 -19.87
C GLY A 48 22.38 -25.56 -18.52
N PHE A 49 21.49 -26.41 -18.02
CA PHE A 49 20.88 -26.26 -16.69
C PHE A 49 21.96 -26.34 -15.61
N LYS A 50 22.20 -25.23 -14.89
CA LYS A 50 23.12 -25.16 -13.74
C LYS A 50 22.32 -25.01 -12.44
N SER A 51 22.51 -25.95 -11.51
CA SER A 51 21.83 -26.04 -10.21
C SER A 51 22.34 -25.06 -9.15
N THR A 52 23.22 -24.12 -9.50
CA THR A 52 23.72 -23.10 -8.57
C THR A 52 23.83 -21.74 -9.27
N LEU A 53 23.22 -20.71 -8.66
CA LEU A 53 23.25 -19.33 -9.15
C LEU A 53 24.70 -18.83 -9.16
N SER A 54 25.19 -18.48 -10.35
CA SER A 54 26.52 -17.88 -10.53
C SER A 54 26.65 -16.58 -9.74
N SER A 55 27.87 -16.12 -9.45
CA SER A 55 28.10 -14.83 -8.80
C SER A 55 27.44 -13.66 -9.56
N ARG A 56 27.32 -13.77 -10.90
CA ARG A 56 26.53 -12.85 -11.75
C ARG A 56 25.02 -12.99 -11.49
N GLY A 57 24.48 -14.20 -11.36
CA GLY A 57 23.09 -14.46 -10.95
C GLY A 57 22.76 -13.98 -9.52
N ARG A 58 23.72 -14.04 -8.60
CA ARG A 58 23.57 -13.46 -7.24
C ARG A 58 23.61 -11.94 -7.26
N ARG A 59 24.42 -11.32 -8.14
CA ARG A 59 24.42 -9.87 -8.35
C ARG A 59 23.18 -9.39 -9.08
N ALA A 60 22.68 -10.15 -10.05
CA ALA A 60 21.42 -9.90 -10.74
C ALA A 60 20.23 -10.04 -9.79
N ARG A 61 20.23 -11.05 -8.91
CA ARG A 61 19.24 -11.18 -7.82
C ARG A 61 19.36 -10.06 -6.78
N ARG A 62 20.56 -9.63 -6.42
CA ARG A 62 20.75 -8.43 -5.56
C ARG A 62 20.36 -7.13 -6.27
N LYS A 63 20.40 -7.09 -7.61
CA LYS A 63 19.88 -5.99 -8.44
C LYS A 63 18.36 -6.09 -8.61
N SER A 64 17.76 -7.28 -8.69
CA SER A 64 16.29 -7.46 -8.75
C SER A 64 15.64 -7.31 -7.37
N GLN A 65 16.40 -7.55 -6.31
CA GLN A 65 16.05 -7.26 -4.93
C GLN A 65 16.36 -5.80 -4.55
N LYS A 66 16.89 -5.01 -5.50
CA LYS A 66 17.14 -3.58 -5.38
C LYS A 66 16.21 -2.87 -6.35
N GLN A 67 15.22 -2.17 -5.79
CA GLN A 67 14.15 -1.45 -6.47
C GLN A 67 12.94 -2.35 -6.78
N SER A 68 11.94 -2.25 -5.91
CA SER A 68 10.56 -2.68 -6.15
C SER A 68 10.04 -2.07 -7.45
N ASP A 69 9.33 -2.85 -8.28
CA ASP A 69 8.54 -2.29 -9.39
C ASP A 69 7.35 -1.43 -8.89
N ARG A 70 7.13 -1.38 -7.57
CA ARG A 70 6.21 -0.45 -6.91
C ARG A 70 6.82 0.96 -6.91
N ILE A 71 6.21 1.85 -7.67
CA ILE A 71 6.59 3.26 -7.75
C ILE A 71 5.72 4.06 -6.78
N PHE A 72 6.36 4.71 -5.81
CA PHE A 72 5.66 5.64 -4.92
C PHE A 72 5.74 7.04 -5.52
N LEU A 73 4.58 7.67 -5.65
CA LEU A 73 4.48 9.04 -6.12
C LEU A 73 4.58 10.02 -4.95
N PRO A 74 5.07 11.24 -5.19
CA PRO A 74 4.96 12.30 -4.19
C PRO A 74 3.50 12.71 -3.96
N ASP A 75 3.20 13.25 -2.79
CA ASP A 75 1.86 13.38 -2.23
C ASP A 75 1.11 14.67 -2.56
N TYR A 76 1.81 15.67 -3.08
CA TYR A 76 1.30 17.04 -3.24
C TYR A 76 0.02 17.14 -4.10
N HIS A 77 -0.24 16.16 -4.98
CA HIS A 77 -1.47 16.11 -5.78
C HIS A 77 -2.70 15.59 -5.03
N PHE A 78 -2.50 14.88 -3.92
CA PHE A 78 -3.57 14.21 -3.17
C PHE A 78 -3.97 14.98 -1.91
N LEU A 79 -3.13 15.91 -1.47
CA LEU A 79 -3.33 16.68 -0.24
C LEU A 79 -4.15 17.94 -0.51
N SER A 80 -5.20 18.15 0.27
CA SER A 80 -6.09 19.32 0.14
C SER A 80 -5.48 20.64 0.64
N ASN A 81 -4.51 20.58 1.57
CA ASN A 81 -3.84 21.74 2.16
C ASN A 81 -2.32 21.64 1.95
N PRO A 82 -1.72 22.38 1.00
CA PRO A 82 -0.31 22.25 0.65
C PRO A 82 0.66 22.87 1.66
N ASP A 83 0.19 23.66 2.64
CA ASP A 83 1.02 24.36 3.65
C ASP A 83 1.61 23.44 4.74
N GLN A 84 1.88 22.17 4.41
CA GLN A 84 2.37 21.17 5.36
C GLN A 84 3.83 20.81 5.10
N GLU A 85 4.54 20.45 6.16
CA GLU A 85 5.98 20.17 6.14
C GLU A 85 6.26 18.66 6.02
N SER A 86 7.28 18.28 5.25
CA SER A 86 7.89 16.95 5.27
C SER A 86 9.12 16.98 6.16
N VAL A 87 9.40 15.86 6.82
CA VAL A 87 10.69 15.65 7.45
C VAL A 87 11.28 14.31 7.03
N THR A 88 12.61 14.26 7.00
CA THR A 88 13.40 13.10 6.60
C THR A 88 14.20 12.55 7.78
N THR A 89 14.37 11.23 7.83
CA THR A 89 15.19 10.53 8.82
C THR A 89 16.66 11.00 8.75
N PRO A 90 17.37 11.03 9.88
CA PRO A 90 18.82 11.18 9.90
C PRO A 90 19.46 9.95 9.26
N LYS A 91 20.52 10.17 8.48
CA LYS A 91 21.30 9.09 7.84
C LYS A 91 21.92 8.09 8.83
N SER A 92 21.95 8.43 10.12
CA SER A 92 22.58 7.65 11.19
C SER A 92 21.66 6.66 11.89
N GLN A 93 20.33 6.70 11.68
CA GLN A 93 19.43 5.75 12.33
C GLN A 93 19.39 4.42 11.55
N PRO A 94 19.59 3.26 12.21
CA PRO A 94 19.46 1.96 11.57
C PRO A 94 17.99 1.74 11.21
N ILE A 95 17.66 1.80 9.92
CA ILE A 95 16.35 1.38 9.45
C ILE A 95 16.30 -0.13 9.63
N LEU A 96 15.54 -0.60 10.62
CA LEU A 96 15.24 -2.02 10.76
C LEU A 96 14.70 -2.49 9.42
N ALA A 97 15.28 -3.57 8.88
CA ALA A 97 14.87 -4.11 7.60
C ALA A 97 13.38 -4.47 7.67
N SER A 98 12.52 -3.62 7.11
CA SER A 98 11.10 -3.89 6.99
C SER A 98 10.87 -4.78 5.78
N THR A 99 9.90 -5.68 5.87
CA THR A 99 9.45 -6.52 4.75
C THR A 99 8.94 -5.67 3.57
N TYR A 100 8.59 -4.40 3.82
CA TYR A 100 8.03 -3.44 2.86
C TYR A 100 9.08 -2.49 2.25
N GLY A 101 10.38 -2.72 2.50
CA GLY A 101 11.45 -1.86 2.00
C GLY A 101 11.75 -0.70 2.94
N SER A 102 13.03 -0.50 3.23
CA SER A 102 13.50 0.53 4.18
C SER A 102 13.22 1.96 3.72
N SER A 103 13.03 2.20 2.42
CA SER A 103 12.81 3.54 1.84
C SER A 103 11.50 4.18 2.29
N LEU A 104 10.43 3.40 2.49
CA LEU A 104 9.09 3.95 2.81
C LEU A 104 9.01 4.59 4.19
N HIS A 105 9.94 4.25 5.07
CA HIS A 105 10.02 4.80 6.42
C HIS A 105 11.10 5.89 6.54
N THR A 106 11.74 6.30 5.44
CA THR A 106 12.78 7.35 5.47
C THR A 106 12.24 8.76 5.58
N THR A 107 10.99 8.97 5.20
CA THR A 107 10.34 10.28 5.22
C THR A 107 9.01 10.19 5.93
N ALA A 108 8.57 11.31 6.48
CA ALA A 108 7.25 11.47 7.08
C ALA A 108 6.67 12.82 6.70
N ARG A 109 5.37 12.84 6.40
CA ARG A 109 4.58 14.07 6.34
C ARG A 109 4.14 14.45 7.75
N ILE A 110 4.31 15.71 8.12
CA ILE A 110 3.83 16.26 9.39
C ILE A 110 2.49 16.96 9.15
N LEU A 111 1.50 16.59 9.96
CA LEU A 111 0.14 17.11 9.92
C LEU A 111 -0.15 17.80 11.26
N ASN A 112 0.03 19.12 11.31
CA ASN A 112 -0.20 19.92 12.51
C ASN A 112 -1.68 20.28 12.75
N LYS A 113 -2.53 20.05 11.75
CA LYS A 113 -3.96 20.32 11.74
C LYS A 113 -4.69 19.17 11.06
N THR A 114 -6.01 19.19 11.15
CA THR A 114 -6.86 18.25 10.41
C THR A 114 -6.56 18.34 8.91
N SER A 115 -6.25 17.19 8.31
CA SER A 115 -5.72 17.10 6.95
C SER A 115 -6.37 15.97 6.18
N ASN A 116 -6.70 16.23 4.91
CA ASN A 116 -7.42 15.28 4.07
C ASN A 116 -6.58 14.91 2.84
N PHE A 117 -6.42 13.60 2.63
CA PHE A 117 -5.93 13.00 1.39
C PHE A 117 -7.12 12.52 0.55
N THR A 118 -7.19 12.96 -0.70
CA THR A 118 -8.28 12.62 -1.62
C THR A 118 -7.76 11.80 -2.79
N PHE A 119 -8.35 10.61 -2.99
CA PHE A 119 -8.07 9.73 -4.11
C PHE A 119 -9.30 9.64 -5.01
N SER A 120 -9.06 9.68 -6.32
CA SER A 120 -10.11 9.38 -7.30
C SER A 120 -10.24 7.87 -7.42
N ILE A 121 -11.45 7.35 -7.27
CA ILE A 121 -11.75 5.92 -7.31
C ILE A 121 -12.50 5.64 -8.61
N ASN A 122 -11.85 4.93 -9.52
CA ASN A 122 -12.41 4.62 -10.84
C ASN A 122 -13.22 3.32 -10.82
N GLN A 123 -12.92 2.42 -9.88
CA GLN A 123 -13.61 1.15 -9.72
C GLN A 123 -14.26 1.13 -8.34
N HIS A 124 -15.59 1.04 -8.28
CA HIS A 124 -16.29 0.89 -7.00
C HIS A 124 -16.12 -0.53 -6.47
N GLY A 125 -16.14 -0.66 -5.15
CA GLY A 125 -15.99 -1.93 -4.47
C GLY A 125 -14.93 -1.90 -3.40
N ARG A 126 -14.32 -3.06 -3.14
CA ARG A 126 -13.44 -3.24 -2.00
C ARG A 126 -12.01 -2.79 -2.31
N HIS A 127 -11.46 -2.01 -1.40
CA HIS A 127 -10.10 -1.48 -1.51
C HIS A 127 -9.33 -1.75 -0.22
N PHE A 128 -8.06 -2.11 -0.36
CA PHE A 128 -7.13 -2.03 0.75
C PHE A 128 -6.60 -0.62 0.91
N ILE A 129 -6.53 -0.16 2.15
CA ILE A 129 -5.88 1.07 2.57
C ILE A 129 -4.74 0.65 3.50
N ARG A 130 -3.50 0.98 3.16
CA ARG A 130 -2.33 0.73 4.00
C ARG A 130 -1.71 2.03 4.47
N LEU A 131 -1.55 2.15 5.77
CA LEU A 131 -0.95 3.29 6.45
C LEU A 131 0.39 2.85 7.03
N TYR A 132 1.47 3.55 6.66
CA TYR A 132 2.83 3.24 7.10
C TYR A 132 3.26 4.26 8.15
N PHE A 133 3.65 3.75 9.33
CA PHE A 133 4.10 4.57 10.45
C PHE A 133 5.46 4.08 10.94
N PHE A 134 6.41 5.00 11.05
CA PHE A 134 7.67 4.78 11.73
C PHE A 134 8.08 6.11 12.37
N PRO A 135 8.00 6.23 13.71
CA PRO A 135 8.50 7.40 14.38
C PRO A 135 10.02 7.34 14.40
N PHE A 136 10.64 8.42 13.96
CA PHE A 136 12.09 8.57 13.92
C PHE A 136 12.49 9.93 14.48
N ASP A 137 13.74 10.04 14.92
CA ASP A 137 14.27 11.31 15.41
C ASP A 137 14.51 12.18 14.20
N SER A 138 13.61 13.09 13.91
CA SER A 138 13.68 13.87 12.69
C SER A 138 14.90 14.81 12.70
N ASN A 139 15.49 15.11 11.53
CA ASN A 139 16.60 16.10 11.46
C ASN A 139 16.18 17.50 11.94
N SER A 140 14.87 17.77 12.01
CA SER A 140 14.29 18.96 12.63
C SER A 140 13.99 18.68 14.10
N GLN A 141 14.70 19.34 15.01
CA GLN A 141 14.48 19.19 16.46
C GLN A 141 13.10 19.67 16.94
N ILE A 142 12.28 20.22 16.04
CA ILE A 142 10.97 20.79 16.34
C ILE A 142 9.88 19.72 16.44
N TYR A 143 10.03 18.58 15.75
CA TYR A 143 8.99 17.56 15.65
C TYR A 143 9.39 16.26 16.34
N ASN A 144 8.62 15.87 17.37
CA ASN A 144 8.74 14.57 18.03
C ASN A 144 7.64 13.63 17.54
N LEU A 145 7.99 12.71 16.62
CA LEU A 145 7.07 11.74 16.04
C LEU A 145 6.63 10.69 17.06
N SER A 146 7.51 10.31 17.99
CA SER A 146 7.24 9.27 18.98
C SER A 146 6.18 9.68 20.00
N SER A 147 6.02 10.97 20.26
CA SER A 147 4.96 11.52 21.14
C SER A 147 3.68 11.91 20.40
N SER A 148 3.58 11.63 19.11
CA SER A 148 2.39 11.95 18.33
C SER A 148 1.17 11.15 18.78
N LYS A 149 0.01 11.80 18.75
CA LYS A 149 -1.28 11.19 19.07
C LYS A 149 -2.33 11.74 18.12
N PHE A 150 -3.00 10.86 17.39
CA PHE A 150 -3.95 11.27 16.36
C PHE A 150 -4.96 10.18 16.00
N SER A 151 -6.03 10.56 15.33
CA SER A 151 -7.02 9.64 14.77
C SER A 151 -7.02 9.70 13.24
N VAL A 152 -7.36 8.58 12.62
CA VAL A 152 -7.47 8.45 11.16
C VAL A 152 -8.83 7.89 10.81
N SER A 153 -9.50 8.50 9.84
CA SER A 153 -10.77 8.01 9.31
C SER A 153 -10.76 7.97 7.79
N ALA A 154 -11.54 7.06 7.21
CA ALA A 154 -11.77 6.95 5.78
C ALA A 154 -13.28 6.89 5.52
N GLN A 155 -13.81 7.82 4.73
CA GLN A 155 -15.25 7.93 4.44
C GLN A 155 -16.17 7.83 5.68
N GLY A 156 -15.79 8.47 6.78
CA GLY A 156 -16.58 8.47 8.02
C GLY A 156 -16.40 7.23 8.89
N VAL A 157 -15.64 6.23 8.45
CA VAL A 157 -15.24 5.10 9.28
C VAL A 157 -13.92 5.42 9.97
N THR A 158 -13.88 5.34 11.30
CA THR A 158 -12.65 5.49 12.08
C THR A 158 -11.78 4.25 11.89
N LEU A 159 -10.60 4.41 11.29
CA LEU A 159 -9.61 3.35 11.12
C LEU A 159 -8.70 3.26 12.35
N LEU A 160 -8.29 4.40 12.86
CA LEU A 160 -7.43 4.55 14.04
C LEU A 160 -8.04 5.60 14.96
N MET A 161 -8.18 5.28 16.24
CA MET A 161 -8.65 6.20 17.26
C MET A 161 -7.54 6.41 18.29
N ASP A 162 -7.18 7.67 18.54
CA ASP A 162 -6.19 8.03 19.57
C ASP A 162 -4.85 7.28 19.44
N PHE A 163 -4.46 6.97 18.20
CA PHE A 163 -3.29 6.18 17.86
C PHE A 163 -2.01 6.87 18.30
N GLN A 164 -1.11 6.09 18.90
CA GLN A 164 0.25 6.46 19.24
C GLN A 164 1.18 5.46 18.55
N PRO A 165 2.25 5.94 17.89
CA PRO A 165 3.13 5.06 17.13
C PRO A 165 4.04 4.24 18.04
N ASP A 166 4.28 2.99 17.67
CA ASP A 166 5.31 2.17 18.28
C ASP A 166 6.72 2.58 17.83
N ILE A 167 7.73 2.22 18.62
CA ILE A 167 9.15 2.49 18.30
C ILE A 167 9.58 1.79 17.01
N THR A 168 8.93 0.68 16.65
CA THR A 168 9.24 -0.08 15.43
C THR A 168 8.35 0.33 14.27
N PRO A 169 8.81 0.17 13.01
CA PRO A 169 7.96 0.39 11.84
C PRO A 169 6.70 -0.47 11.89
N THR A 170 5.55 0.16 11.69
CA THR A 170 4.23 -0.50 11.68
C THR A 170 3.50 -0.18 10.38
N VAL A 171 2.76 -1.18 9.90
CA VAL A 171 1.87 -1.05 8.75
C VAL A 171 0.48 -1.45 9.21
N LYS A 172 -0.47 -0.55 9.07
CA LYS A 172 -1.89 -0.79 9.35
C LYS A 172 -2.61 -0.98 8.03
N GLU A 173 -3.26 -2.14 7.86
CA GLU A 173 -3.98 -2.48 6.63
C GLU A 173 -5.46 -2.66 6.93
N TYR A 174 -6.30 -1.97 6.15
CA TYR A 174 -7.74 -2.01 6.25
C TYR A 174 -8.37 -2.34 4.90
N SER A 175 -9.49 -3.06 4.91
CA SER A 175 -10.30 -3.36 3.72
C SER A 175 -11.68 -2.73 3.86
N LEU A 176 -11.98 -1.77 2.99
CA LEU A 176 -13.22 -1.01 3.00
C LEU A 176 -13.94 -1.12 1.67
N ASN A 177 -15.28 -1.16 1.73
CA ASN A 177 -16.10 -1.04 0.54
C ASN A 177 -16.36 0.43 0.20
N ILE A 178 -15.94 0.86 -0.98
CA ILE A 178 -16.01 2.25 -1.45
C ILE A 178 -16.97 2.32 -2.64
N ASN A 179 -18.10 3.00 -2.43
CA ASN A 179 -19.16 3.17 -3.45
C ASN A 179 -19.21 4.61 -4.01
N SER A 180 -18.14 5.38 -3.82
CA SER A 180 -18.03 6.78 -4.23
C SER A 180 -16.84 6.92 -5.16
N ASP A 181 -16.92 7.86 -6.11
CA ASP A 181 -15.84 8.21 -7.03
C ASP A 181 -14.65 8.86 -6.32
N LYS A 182 -14.80 9.17 -5.02
CA LYS A 182 -13.74 9.77 -4.20
C LYS A 182 -13.60 9.05 -2.87
N LEU A 183 -12.36 8.68 -2.54
CA LEU A 183 -11.95 8.25 -1.21
C LEU A 183 -11.26 9.42 -0.51
N VAL A 184 -11.78 9.81 0.66
CA VAL A 184 -11.18 10.83 1.51
C VAL A 184 -10.69 10.17 2.80
N ILE A 185 -9.39 10.30 3.05
CA ILE A 185 -8.72 9.84 4.27
C ILE A 185 -8.35 11.07 5.09
N THR A 186 -8.86 11.15 6.31
CA THR A 186 -8.75 12.31 7.19
C THR A 186 -7.89 11.97 8.40
N PHE A 187 -6.86 12.77 8.65
CA PHE A 187 -6.02 12.71 9.83
C PHE A 187 -6.39 13.85 10.77
N VAL A 188 -6.61 13.53 12.04
CA VAL A 188 -6.99 14.49 13.08
C VAL A 188 -5.99 14.38 14.25
N PRO A 189 -5.06 15.33 14.39
CA PRO A 189 -4.18 15.40 15.55
C PRO A 189 -4.99 15.63 16.84
N SER A 190 -4.57 15.02 17.95
CA SER A 190 -5.09 15.36 19.27
C SER A 190 -4.64 16.76 19.71
N ALA A 191 -5.31 17.32 20.72
CA ALA A 191 -4.94 18.60 21.29
C ALA A 191 -3.46 18.61 21.74
N ASN A 192 -2.72 19.65 21.35
CA ASN A 192 -1.28 19.80 21.61
C ASN A 192 -0.42 18.65 21.10
N SER A 193 -0.87 17.95 20.05
CA SER A 193 -0.12 16.90 19.38
C SER A 193 -0.07 17.14 17.86
N LEU A 194 0.58 16.22 17.15
CA LEU A 194 0.69 16.20 15.70
C LEU A 194 0.24 14.83 15.18
N ALA A 195 -0.14 14.77 13.90
CA ALA A 195 -0.24 13.52 13.17
C ALA A 195 0.91 13.42 12.17
N PHE A 196 1.27 12.20 11.79
CA PHE A 196 2.25 11.97 10.74
C PHE A 196 1.95 10.68 9.98
N ILE A 197 2.51 10.57 8.78
CA ILE A 197 2.44 9.36 7.97
C ILE A 197 3.68 9.26 7.08
N ASN A 198 4.22 8.05 6.91
CA ASN A 198 5.43 7.82 6.12
C ASN A 198 5.14 7.41 4.67
N ALA A 199 4.07 6.65 4.47
CA ALA A 199 3.56 6.28 3.16
C ALA A 199 2.08 5.90 3.28
N LEU A 200 1.37 6.01 2.16
CA LEU A 200 -0.04 5.71 2.04
C LEU A 200 -0.30 4.95 0.73
N GLU A 201 -0.91 3.76 0.84
CA GLU A 201 -1.32 2.97 -0.32
C GLU A 201 -2.84 2.81 -0.34
N VAL A 202 -3.42 2.94 -1.52
CA VAL A 202 -4.82 2.60 -1.82
C VAL A 202 -4.83 1.65 -3.01
N VAL A 203 -5.41 0.46 -2.79
CA VAL A 203 -5.22 -0.70 -3.65
C VAL A 203 -6.57 -1.34 -3.91
N SER A 204 -7.06 -1.24 -5.15
CA SER A 204 -8.38 -1.78 -5.55
C SER A 204 -8.33 -3.30 -5.65
N HIS A 205 -9.39 -4.01 -5.25
CA HIS A 205 -9.38 -5.47 -5.27
C HIS A 205 -10.71 -6.13 -5.62
N PRO A 206 -10.67 -7.31 -6.26
CA PRO A 206 -11.88 -8.04 -6.60
C PRO A 206 -12.59 -8.54 -5.34
N TYR A 207 -13.92 -8.61 -5.40
CA TYR A 207 -14.80 -9.03 -4.30
C TYR A 207 -14.55 -10.50 -3.86
N GLU A 208 -13.88 -11.30 -4.69
CA GLU A 208 -13.72 -12.74 -4.52
C GLU A 208 -12.79 -13.11 -3.34
N LEU A 209 -11.98 -12.17 -2.86
CA LEU A 209 -11.00 -12.42 -1.78
C LEU A 209 -11.62 -12.43 -0.38
N ILE A 210 -12.70 -11.67 -0.17
CA ILE A 210 -13.37 -11.58 1.13
C ILE A 210 -14.82 -11.97 0.92
N PRO A 211 -15.30 -13.06 1.56
CA PRO A 211 -16.67 -13.51 1.38
C PRO A 211 -17.65 -12.42 1.80
N ILE A 212 -18.76 -12.31 1.07
CA ILE A 212 -19.82 -11.31 1.32
C ILE A 212 -20.41 -11.50 2.72
N SER A 213 -20.54 -12.74 3.18
CA SER A 213 -21.11 -13.06 4.48
C SER A 213 -20.33 -14.14 5.20
N VAL A 214 -20.28 -14.02 6.52
CA VAL A 214 -19.71 -15.03 7.42
C VAL A 214 -20.73 -15.41 8.49
N GLN A 215 -20.53 -16.59 9.08
CA GLN A 215 -21.38 -17.09 10.14
C GLN A 215 -20.60 -17.18 11.45
N THR A 216 -21.24 -16.84 12.57
CA THR A 216 -20.62 -17.01 13.89
C THR A 216 -20.34 -18.49 14.18
N VAL A 217 -19.23 -18.74 14.87
CA VAL A 217 -18.89 -20.09 15.36
C VAL A 217 -19.79 -20.48 16.53
N GLU A 218 -20.16 -19.50 17.36
CA GLU A 218 -21.02 -19.68 18.52
C GLU A 218 -22.47 -19.96 18.13
N LEU A 219 -23.15 -20.76 18.96
CA LEU A 219 -24.56 -21.12 18.83
C LEU A 219 -25.43 -20.19 19.71
N PRO A 220 -26.57 -19.70 19.19
CA PRO A 220 -27.10 -19.91 17.84
C PRO A 220 -26.29 -19.14 16.79
N ARG A 221 -26.19 -19.73 15.58
CA ARG A 221 -25.37 -19.17 14.51
C ARG A 221 -26.05 -17.97 13.88
N HIS A 222 -25.32 -16.86 13.77
CA HIS A 222 -25.78 -15.63 13.15
C HIS A 222 -24.96 -15.31 11.90
N ASN A 223 -25.64 -14.85 10.85
CA ASN A 223 -24.99 -14.43 9.62
C ASN A 223 -24.69 -12.93 9.68
N HIS A 224 -23.46 -12.56 9.34
CA HIS A 224 -23.00 -11.17 9.26
C HIS A 224 -22.62 -10.86 7.82
N ASN A 225 -23.06 -9.70 7.32
CA ASN A 225 -22.69 -9.19 6.02
C ASN A 225 -21.41 -8.37 6.13
N LEU A 226 -20.30 -8.86 5.57
CA LEU A 226 -18.99 -8.21 5.64
C LEU A 226 -18.89 -6.97 4.74
N ILE A 227 -19.77 -6.79 3.75
CA ILE A 227 -19.73 -5.62 2.85
C ILE A 227 -19.90 -4.31 3.63
N THR A 228 -20.71 -4.32 4.69
CA THR A 228 -20.99 -3.14 5.50
C THR A 228 -19.91 -2.83 6.54
N TYR A 229 -18.92 -3.72 6.71
CA TYR A 229 -17.85 -3.55 7.69
C TYR A 229 -16.53 -3.14 7.04
N ALA A 230 -15.83 -2.24 7.70
CA ALA A 230 -14.39 -2.07 7.51
C ALA A 230 -13.67 -3.19 8.27
N LEU A 231 -12.70 -3.84 7.62
CA LEU A 231 -11.94 -4.94 8.20
C LEU A 231 -10.50 -4.51 8.42
N GLU A 232 -9.93 -4.74 9.60
CA GLU A 232 -8.48 -4.59 9.84
C GLU A 232 -7.80 -5.95 9.64
N THR A 233 -6.71 -5.98 8.89
CA THR A 233 -5.89 -7.18 8.75
C THR A 233 -5.03 -7.35 10.00
N MET A 234 -5.36 -8.35 10.81
CA MET A 234 -4.60 -8.67 12.03
C MET A 234 -3.37 -9.53 11.77
N ALA A 235 -3.48 -10.49 10.84
CA ALA A 235 -2.39 -11.41 10.52
C ALA A 235 -2.50 -11.89 9.06
N ARG A 236 -1.33 -12.14 8.46
CA ARG A 236 -1.19 -12.84 7.18
C ARG A 236 -0.19 -13.96 7.39
N ILE A 237 -0.63 -15.20 7.20
CA ILE A 237 0.15 -16.39 7.50
C ILE A 237 0.23 -17.22 6.23
N ASN A 238 1.43 -17.34 5.67
CA ASN A 238 1.70 -18.38 4.68
C ASN A 238 1.95 -19.69 5.43
N MET A 239 1.13 -20.71 5.17
CA MET A 239 1.30 -22.04 5.75
C MET A 239 2.42 -22.85 5.06
N GLY A 240 3.04 -22.30 4.00
CA GLY A 240 4.29 -22.79 3.42
C GLY A 240 5.52 -22.27 4.16
N ASN A 241 6.61 -23.04 4.16
CA ASN A 241 7.86 -22.69 4.84
C ASN A 241 8.69 -21.61 4.09
N GLN A 242 8.03 -20.68 3.40
CA GLN A 242 8.68 -19.61 2.65
C GLN A 242 8.02 -18.26 2.95
N THR A 243 8.82 -17.30 3.38
CA THR A 243 8.38 -15.92 3.55
C THR A 243 8.08 -15.32 2.18
N VAL A 244 6.82 -14.91 1.98
CA VAL A 244 6.39 -14.15 0.81
C VAL A 244 6.57 -12.67 1.12
N TYR A 245 7.40 -12.01 0.32
CA TYR A 245 7.57 -10.56 0.38
C TYR A 245 6.48 -9.90 -0.46
N PRO A 246 6.02 -8.68 -0.11
CA PRO A 246 5.05 -7.93 -0.91
C PRO A 246 5.43 -7.86 -2.40
N ASP A 247 6.72 -7.78 -2.72
CA ASP A 247 7.21 -7.70 -4.09
C ASP A 247 7.11 -9.02 -4.87
N ASN A 248 7.13 -10.15 -4.16
CA ASN A 248 6.99 -11.48 -4.73
C ASN A 248 5.55 -12.00 -4.67
N ASP A 249 4.64 -11.20 -4.13
CA ASP A 249 3.21 -11.43 -4.13
C ASP A 249 2.69 -11.18 -5.56
N THR A 250 2.93 -12.16 -6.43
CA THR A 250 2.64 -12.12 -7.89
C THR A 250 1.18 -11.84 -8.22
N SER A 251 0.31 -12.05 -7.25
CA SER A 251 -0.99 -11.39 -7.16
C SER A 251 -0.89 -10.63 -5.86
N CYS A 252 -1.18 -9.33 -5.79
CA CYS A 252 -1.15 -8.56 -4.54
C CYS A 252 -2.23 -9.03 -3.51
N TRP A 253 -2.61 -10.33 -3.56
CA TRP A 253 -3.96 -10.87 -3.46
C TRP A 253 -4.08 -12.37 -3.12
N ILE A 254 -3.05 -13.23 -3.10
CA ILE A 254 -3.30 -14.69 -2.91
C ILE A 254 -2.49 -15.31 -1.75
N PHE A 255 -3.26 -16.02 -0.92
CA PHE A 255 -3.03 -16.69 0.36
C PHE A 255 -1.77 -17.54 0.50
#